data_AF-A0A2V6JNC4-F1
#
_entry.id   AF-A0A2V6JNC4-F1
#
_cell.length_a   1.000
_cell.length_b   1.000
_cell.length_c   1.000
_cell.angle_alpha   90.00
_cell.angle_beta   90.00
_cell.angle_gamma   90.00
#
_symmetry.space_group_name_H-M   'P 1'
#
loop_
_entity.id
_entity.type
_entity.pdbx_description
1 polymer ?
#
loop_
_entity_poly.entity_id
_entity_poly.type
_entity_poly.pdbx_seq_one_letter_code
_entity_poly.pdbx_strand_id
1 'polypeptide(L)'
;MDTKFLLITGFAFLFAASAFAREESLLARITVYWPGEGQVRACSNGARLRAGHCAVDPKRIPFGSHVLFPDATCMAVDSGPAVVNRSAARSCGRTAAQRNAIVIDRFFESREAALNWESSHPHFMTVHVVQPGSYPEFENEKRDMSPNETPTAALPETKNLQPRVNADGMELVSPTDPSVHPARRRTS
;
A
#
# COMPACT_ATOMS: atom_id res chain seq x y z
N MET A 1 -54.25 -29.48 29.19
CA MET A 1 -54.02 -29.10 27.79
C MET A 1 -54.56 -27.68 27.69
N ASP A 2 -53.78 -26.60 27.57
CA ASP A 2 -52.50 -26.49 26.83
C ASP A 2 -51.56 -25.42 27.42
N THR A 3 -50.58 -25.87 28.20
CA THR A 3 -49.37 -25.09 28.57
C THR A 3 -48.37 -24.99 27.41
N LYS A 4 -48.77 -25.32 26.18
CA LYS A 4 -47.90 -25.39 25.00
C LYS A 4 -47.84 -24.11 24.16
N PHE A 5 -48.68 -23.11 24.41
CA PHE A 5 -48.71 -21.89 23.60
C PHE A 5 -47.89 -20.72 24.14
N LEU A 6 -47.32 -20.81 25.35
CA LEU A 6 -46.59 -19.71 25.97
C LEU A 6 -45.06 -19.84 25.88
N LEU A 7 -44.56 -20.83 25.13
CA LEU A 7 -43.12 -21.04 24.90
C LEU A 7 -42.67 -20.81 23.45
N ILE A 8 -43.55 -20.32 22.58
CA ILE A 8 -43.21 -20.10 21.15
C ILE A 8 -42.91 -18.62 20.85
N THR A 9 -43.29 -17.68 21.72
CA THR A 9 -43.00 -16.24 21.56
C THR A 9 -41.73 -15.79 22.30
N GLY A 10 -40.72 -16.65 22.41
CA GLY A 10 -39.48 -16.34 23.13
C GLY A 10 -38.19 -16.77 22.42
N PHE A 11 -38.27 -17.30 21.19
CA PHE A 11 -37.13 -17.91 20.50
C PHE A 11 -36.96 -17.41 19.05
N ALA A 12 -37.40 -16.20 18.74
CA ALA A 12 -37.30 -15.64 17.38
C ALA A 12 -36.55 -14.30 17.30
N PHE A 13 -35.66 -14.00 18.27
CA PHE A 13 -34.94 -12.72 18.30
C PHE A 13 -33.44 -12.85 18.67
N LEU A 14 -32.81 -13.99 18.39
CA LEU A 14 -31.42 -14.24 18.83
C LEU A 14 -30.39 -14.52 17.73
N PHE A 15 -30.72 -14.34 16.45
CA PHE A 15 -29.74 -14.53 15.37
C PHE A 15 -29.87 -13.51 14.23
N ALA A 16 -29.97 -12.23 14.58
CA ALA A 16 -29.48 -11.20 13.66
C ALA A 16 -27.99 -11.05 13.94
N ALA A 17 -27.18 -11.95 13.39
CA ALA A 17 -25.75 -11.74 13.28
C ALA A 17 -25.56 -10.55 12.35
N SER A 18 -25.36 -9.36 12.91
CA SER A 18 -25.03 -8.20 12.12
C SER A 18 -23.64 -8.42 11.53
N ALA A 19 -23.58 -8.99 10.33
CA ALA A 19 -22.43 -8.89 9.45
C ALA A 19 -22.34 -7.43 8.97
N PHE A 20 -22.07 -6.52 9.91
CA PHE A 20 -21.58 -5.21 9.55
C PHE A 20 -20.18 -5.46 8.99
N ALA A 21 -20.01 -5.15 7.71
CA ALA A 21 -18.73 -4.75 7.16
C ALA A 21 -18.26 -3.53 7.98
N ARG A 22 -17.71 -3.79 9.16
CA ARG A 22 -17.42 -2.78 10.17
C ARG A 22 -16.10 -2.14 9.80
N GLU A 23 -16.19 -1.03 9.08
CA GLU A 23 -15.07 -0.12 8.96
C GLU A 23 -14.69 0.38 10.36
N GLU A 24 -13.48 0.04 10.82
CA GLU A 24 -12.99 0.43 12.15
C GLU A 24 -11.96 1.54 12.03
N SER A 25 -12.20 2.67 12.70
CA SER A 25 -11.25 3.79 12.78
C SER A 25 -10.31 3.59 13.97
N LEU A 26 -9.00 3.57 13.70
CA LEU A 26 -7.95 3.24 14.68
C LEU A 26 -6.83 4.27 14.69
N LEU A 27 -6.36 4.67 15.88
CA LEU A 27 -5.10 5.41 16.02
C LEU A 27 -3.93 4.44 15.88
N ALA A 28 -3.06 4.71 14.90
CA ALA A 28 -1.90 3.88 14.59
C ALA A 28 -0.59 4.70 14.61
N ARG A 29 0.50 4.05 15.06
CA ARG A 29 1.88 4.46 14.78
C ARG A 29 2.33 3.80 13.49
N ILE A 30 2.65 4.59 12.48
CA ILE A 30 3.06 4.07 11.16
C ILE A 30 4.59 4.02 11.07
N THR A 31 5.14 2.82 11.03
CA THR A 31 6.56 2.62 10.68
C THR A 31 6.68 2.26 9.20
N VAL A 32 7.90 2.30 8.68
CA VAL A 32 8.18 1.93 7.29
C VAL A 32 9.29 0.88 7.24
N TYR A 33 9.19 -0.04 6.29
CA TYR A 33 10.24 -1.02 6.00
C TYR A 33 10.33 -1.28 4.50
N TRP A 34 11.47 -1.83 4.09
CA TRP A 34 11.81 -2.10 2.69
C TRP A 34 12.71 -3.35 2.63
N PRO A 35 12.82 -4.02 1.47
CA PRO A 35 13.70 -5.18 1.35
C PRO A 35 15.16 -4.75 1.49
N GLY A 36 15.99 -5.60 2.12
CA GLY A 36 17.44 -5.41 2.09
C GLY A 36 17.98 -5.49 0.66
N GLU A 37 19.12 -4.86 0.41
CA GLU A 37 19.77 -4.89 -0.91
C GLU A 37 20.04 -6.34 -1.34
N GLY A 38 19.55 -6.72 -2.54
CA GLY A 38 19.63 -8.09 -3.04
C GLY A 38 18.59 -9.09 -2.46
N GLN A 39 17.70 -8.65 -1.57
CA GLN A 39 16.64 -9.50 -1.02
C GLN A 39 15.34 -9.37 -1.82
N VAL A 40 14.99 -10.43 -2.56
CA VAL A 40 13.72 -10.50 -3.33
C VAL A 40 12.52 -10.78 -2.43
N ARG A 41 12.76 -11.25 -1.20
CA ARG A 41 11.74 -11.59 -0.21
C ARG A 41 11.90 -10.71 1.02
N ALA A 42 10.84 -10.00 1.38
CA ALA A 42 10.80 -9.19 2.59
C ALA A 42 9.88 -9.79 3.67
N CYS A 43 9.10 -10.83 3.34
CA CYS A 43 8.17 -11.48 4.27
C CYS A 43 8.71 -12.79 4.84
N SER A 44 8.44 -13.06 6.12
CA SER A 44 8.83 -14.30 6.81
C SER A 44 8.17 -15.57 6.24
N ASN A 45 7.00 -15.42 5.60
CA ASN A 45 6.26 -16.50 4.95
C ASN A 45 6.72 -16.77 3.49
N GLY A 46 7.73 -16.04 3.00
CA GLY A 46 8.25 -16.17 1.64
C GLY A 46 7.39 -15.51 0.54
N ALA A 47 6.28 -14.85 0.89
CA ALA A 47 5.48 -14.07 -0.03
C ALA A 47 6.27 -12.87 -0.57
N ARG A 48 6.05 -12.56 -1.85
CA ARG A 48 6.64 -11.39 -2.48
C ARG A 48 5.83 -10.16 -2.09
N LEU A 49 6.40 -9.32 -1.23
CA LEU A 49 5.83 -8.03 -0.90
C LEU A 49 5.95 -7.06 -2.08
N ARG A 50 4.97 -6.18 -2.19
CA ARG A 50 4.86 -5.15 -3.23
C ARG A 50 4.38 -3.86 -2.58
N ALA A 51 4.59 -2.73 -3.24
CA ALA A 51 3.96 -1.49 -2.81
C ALA A 51 2.44 -1.69 -2.62
N GLY A 52 1.91 -1.16 -1.53
CA GLY A 52 0.52 -1.42 -1.12
C GLY A 52 0.34 -2.61 -0.17
N HIS A 53 1.41 -3.21 0.34
CA HIS A 53 1.35 -4.18 1.44
C HIS A 53 1.76 -3.54 2.77
N CYS A 54 1.24 -4.06 3.88
CA CYS A 54 1.68 -3.68 5.22
C CYS A 54 1.73 -4.88 6.17
N ALA A 55 2.55 -4.72 7.22
CA ALA A 55 2.59 -5.63 8.35
C ALA A 55 1.75 -5.10 9.52
N VAL A 56 1.00 -5.99 10.16
CA VAL A 56 0.04 -5.67 11.24
C VAL A 56 0.14 -6.69 12.37
N ASP A 57 -0.50 -6.40 13.51
CA ASP A 57 -0.82 -7.41 14.52
C ASP A 57 -2.10 -8.16 14.08
N PRO A 58 -2.04 -9.45 13.67
CA PRO A 58 -3.20 -10.18 13.16
C PRO A 58 -4.32 -10.38 14.18
N LYS A 59 -4.03 -10.21 15.48
CA LYS A 59 -5.07 -10.26 16.53
C LYS A 59 -5.91 -8.99 16.57
N ARG A 60 -5.44 -7.90 15.94
CA ARG A 60 -6.12 -6.60 15.90
C ARG A 60 -6.63 -6.27 14.50
N ILE A 61 -5.82 -6.54 13.48
CA ILE A 61 -6.19 -6.37 12.07
C ILE A 61 -5.96 -7.73 11.39
N PRO A 62 -7.01 -8.50 11.08
CA PRO A 62 -6.85 -9.79 10.40
C PRO A 62 -6.12 -9.65 9.06
N PHE A 63 -5.32 -10.65 8.68
CA PHE A 63 -4.73 -10.69 7.35
C PHE A 63 -5.80 -10.69 6.26
N GLY A 64 -5.51 -10.03 5.14
CA GLY A 64 -6.45 -9.75 4.07
C GLY A 64 -7.28 -8.48 4.27
N SER A 65 -7.19 -7.82 5.43
CA SER A 65 -7.85 -6.53 5.64
C SER A 65 -7.21 -5.44 4.79
N HIS A 66 -8.00 -4.46 4.38
CA HIS A 66 -7.48 -3.23 3.79
C HIS A 66 -7.37 -2.14 4.85
N VAL A 67 -6.18 -1.56 4.98
CA VAL A 67 -5.88 -0.41 5.81
C VAL A 67 -5.85 0.83 4.93
N LEU A 68 -6.80 1.73 5.14
CA LEU A 68 -6.92 3.00 4.45
C LEU A 68 -6.18 4.06 5.27
N PHE A 69 -5.04 4.48 4.74
CA PHE A 69 -4.29 5.66 5.17
C PHE A 69 -4.87 6.89 4.47
N PRO A 70 -4.58 8.10 4.98
CA PRO A 70 -4.97 9.33 4.28
C PRO A 70 -4.43 9.44 2.85
N ASP A 71 -3.29 8.83 2.55
CA ASP A 71 -2.57 8.94 1.27
C ASP A 71 -2.62 7.67 0.41
N ALA A 72 -3.01 6.52 0.97
CA ALA A 72 -2.96 5.23 0.27
C ALA A 72 -3.82 4.16 0.94
N THR A 73 -4.12 3.10 0.20
CA THR A 73 -4.67 1.86 0.77
C THR A 73 -3.61 0.77 0.76
N CYS A 74 -3.44 0.04 1.85
CA CYS A 74 -2.56 -1.14 1.91
C CYS A 74 -3.30 -2.39 2.38
N MET A 75 -2.90 -3.55 1.88
CA MET A 75 -3.40 -4.85 2.29
C MET A 75 -2.51 -5.43 3.41
N ALA A 76 -3.15 -5.89 4.48
CA ALA A 76 -2.50 -6.56 5.61
C ALA A 76 -2.11 -7.99 5.22
N VAL A 77 -0.82 -8.24 4.99
CA VAL A 77 -0.31 -9.54 4.51
C VAL A 77 0.85 -10.09 5.33
N ASP A 78 1.38 -9.30 6.24
CA ASP A 78 2.58 -9.62 7.01
C ASP A 78 2.43 -9.23 8.49
N SER A 79 3.33 -9.70 9.32
CA SER A 79 3.42 -9.40 10.74
C SER A 79 4.87 -9.53 11.21
N GLY A 80 5.24 -8.76 12.24
CA GLY A 80 6.57 -8.84 12.85
C GLY A 80 6.52 -8.64 14.36
N PRO A 81 7.53 -9.12 15.12
CA PRO A 81 7.56 -8.96 16.58
C PRO A 81 7.47 -7.51 17.04
N ALA A 82 8.10 -6.56 16.33
CA ALA A 82 8.04 -5.13 16.65
C ALA A 82 6.63 -4.54 16.46
N VAL A 83 5.90 -5.03 15.47
CA VAL A 83 4.52 -4.65 15.16
C VAL A 83 3.57 -5.18 16.24
N VAL A 84 3.65 -6.48 16.53
CA VAL A 84 2.83 -7.16 17.56
C VAL A 84 3.08 -6.58 18.95
N ASN A 85 4.35 -6.36 19.30
CA ASN A 85 4.71 -5.77 20.60
C ASN A 85 4.48 -4.25 20.66
N ARG A 86 4.07 -3.63 19.55
CA ARG A 86 3.82 -2.19 19.43
C ARG A 86 5.02 -1.35 19.89
N SER A 87 6.24 -1.84 19.61
CA SER A 87 7.47 -1.30 20.19
C SER A 87 7.63 0.19 19.89
N ALA A 88 7.43 0.60 18.63
CA ALA A 88 7.53 1.99 18.20
C ALA A 88 6.49 2.91 18.86
N ALA A 89 5.25 2.44 19.04
CA ALA A 89 4.21 3.22 19.72
C ALA A 89 4.56 3.42 21.20
N ARG A 90 5.02 2.36 21.87
CA ARG A 90 5.39 2.39 23.30
C ARG A 90 6.59 3.29 23.57
N SER A 91 7.61 3.26 22.71
CA SER A 91 8.84 4.04 22.90
C SER A 91 8.69 5.51 22.50
N CYS A 92 7.96 5.82 21.43
CA CYS A 92 7.88 7.18 20.88
C CYS A 92 6.59 7.93 21.27
N GLY A 93 5.59 7.25 21.83
CA GLY A 93 4.30 7.84 22.17
C GLY A 93 4.38 8.83 23.32
N ARG A 94 3.96 10.08 23.10
CA ARG A 94 3.96 11.15 24.10
C ARG A 94 2.75 11.06 25.03
N THR A 95 1.61 10.61 24.51
CA THR A 95 0.37 10.44 25.28
C THR A 95 0.09 8.97 25.57
N ALA A 96 -0.79 8.70 26.54
CA ALA A 96 -1.27 7.33 26.80
C ALA A 96 -1.95 6.72 25.57
N ALA A 97 -2.75 7.51 24.83
CA ALA A 97 -3.36 7.07 23.58
C ALA A 97 -2.30 6.68 22.54
N GLN A 98 -1.25 7.48 22.36
CA GLN A 98 -0.15 7.16 21.43
C GLN A 98 0.64 5.91 21.86
N ARG A 99 0.92 5.74 23.17
CA ARG A 99 1.59 4.52 23.66
C ARG A 99 0.73 3.26 23.54
N ASN A 100 -0.60 3.44 23.50
CA ASN A 100 -1.57 2.37 23.32
C ASN A 100 -1.97 2.14 21.86
N ALA A 101 -1.58 3.04 20.95
CA ALA A 101 -1.83 2.91 19.52
C ALA A 101 -1.28 1.59 18.98
N ILE A 102 -1.96 1.06 17.97
CA ILE A 102 -1.44 -0.07 17.19
C ILE A 102 -0.21 0.37 16.40
N VAL A 103 0.63 -0.59 16.01
CA VAL A 103 1.71 -0.32 15.05
C VAL A 103 1.29 -0.96 13.73
N ILE A 104 1.48 -0.22 12.64
CA ILE A 104 1.36 -0.73 11.28
C ILE A 104 2.67 -0.39 10.59
N ASP A 105 3.31 -1.39 10.01
CA ASP A 105 4.58 -1.21 9.30
C ASP A 105 4.31 -1.25 7.80
N ARG A 106 4.50 -0.12 7.11
CA ARG A 106 4.17 0.03 5.70
C ARG A 106 5.36 -0.38 4.84
N PHE A 107 5.10 -1.27 3.89
CA PHE A 107 6.14 -1.73 2.97
C PHE A 107 6.36 -0.74 1.84
N PHE A 108 7.62 -0.46 1.53
CA PHE A 108 8.06 0.25 0.35
C PHE A 108 9.07 -0.59 -0.41
N GLU A 109 9.05 -0.48 -1.75
CA GLU A 109 9.97 -1.24 -2.60
C GLU A 109 11.41 -0.74 -2.52
N SER A 110 11.61 0.53 -2.14
CA SER A 110 12.94 1.14 -1.98
C SER A 110 13.07 1.88 -0.66
N ARG A 111 14.31 1.90 -0.17
CA ARG A 111 14.71 2.68 1.01
C ARG A 111 14.40 4.17 0.84
N GLU A 112 14.69 4.71 -0.34
CA GLU A 112 14.48 6.12 -0.62
C GLU A 112 12.99 6.50 -0.53
N ALA A 113 12.10 5.70 -1.13
CA ALA A 113 10.67 5.94 -1.05
C ALA A 113 10.16 5.88 0.39
N ALA A 114 10.62 4.90 1.17
CA ALA A 114 10.26 4.79 2.58
C ALA A 114 10.68 6.03 3.39
N LEU A 115 11.93 6.47 3.24
CA LEU A 115 12.46 7.60 4.00
C LEU A 115 11.82 8.93 3.57
N ASN A 116 11.59 9.12 2.27
CA ASN A 116 10.90 10.30 1.76
C ASN A 116 9.46 10.37 2.31
N TRP A 117 8.75 9.24 2.33
CA TRP A 117 7.43 9.16 2.93
C TRP A 117 7.46 9.43 4.44
N GLU A 118 8.37 8.78 5.17
CA GLU A 118 8.48 8.92 6.62
C GLU A 118 8.78 10.36 7.05
N SER A 119 9.58 11.10 6.28
CA SER A 119 9.90 12.50 6.57
C SER A 119 8.76 13.49 6.30
N SER A 120 7.79 13.11 5.47
CA SER A 120 6.70 13.98 5.01
C SER A 120 5.35 13.70 5.67
N HIS A 121 5.24 12.61 6.45
CA HIS A 121 3.98 12.16 7.03
C HIS A 121 4.01 12.11 8.57
N PRO A 122 2.87 12.36 9.24
CA PRO A 122 2.81 12.22 10.69
C PRO A 122 2.98 10.76 11.09
N HIS A 123 3.83 10.53 12.09
CA HIS A 123 4.12 9.20 12.62
C HIS A 123 2.94 8.52 13.31
N PHE A 124 2.03 9.31 13.88
CA PHE A 124 0.78 8.83 14.46
C PHE A 124 -0.36 9.40 13.63
N MET A 125 -1.22 8.52 13.12
CA MET A 125 -2.38 8.92 12.32
C MET A 125 -3.56 7.98 12.56
N THR A 126 -4.76 8.49 12.30
CA THR A 126 -5.97 7.67 12.26
C THR A 126 -6.04 6.96 10.92
N VAL A 127 -6.27 5.64 10.95
CA VAL A 127 -6.48 4.80 9.78
C VAL A 127 -7.84 4.14 9.85
N HIS A 128 -8.37 3.71 8.71
CA HIS A 128 -9.60 2.95 8.63
C HIS A 128 -9.30 1.52 8.19
N VAL A 129 -9.95 0.54 8.80
CA VAL A 129 -9.74 -0.88 8.50
C VAL A 129 -11.02 -1.46 7.93
N VAL A 130 -10.93 -1.98 6.71
CA VAL A 130 -11.98 -2.78 6.07
C VAL A 130 -11.59 -4.25 6.21
N GLN A 131 -12.47 -5.03 6.83
CA GLN A 131 -12.23 -6.44 7.14
C GLN A 131 -12.15 -7.30 5.86
N PRO A 132 -11.46 -8.45 5.91
CA PRO A 132 -11.42 -9.37 4.77
C PRO A 132 -12.84 -9.87 4.47
N GLY A 133 -13.22 -9.93 3.20
CA GLY A 133 -14.55 -10.41 2.81
C GLY A 133 -15.69 -9.42 3.03
N SER A 134 -15.41 -8.23 3.56
CA SER A 134 -16.43 -7.21 3.83
C SER A 134 -16.57 -6.17 2.71
N TYR A 135 -16.20 -6.53 1.48
CA TYR A 135 -16.32 -5.66 0.32
C TYR A 135 -17.78 -5.24 0.16
N PRO A 136 -18.15 -3.95 0.24
CA PRO A 136 -19.19 -3.48 -0.66
C PRO A 136 -18.62 -3.66 -2.06
N GLU A 137 -19.46 -4.14 -2.97
CA GLU A 137 -19.20 -4.35 -4.38
C GLU A 137 -18.58 -3.10 -5.04
N PHE A 138 -17.25 -2.93 -4.96
CA PHE A 138 -16.48 -2.04 -5.84
C PHE A 138 -16.06 -2.79 -7.11
N GLU A 139 -16.90 -3.73 -7.55
CA GLU A 139 -16.84 -4.33 -8.87
C GLU A 139 -17.85 -3.64 -9.79
N ASN A 140 -17.56 -2.41 -10.24
CA ASN A 140 -18.09 -1.92 -11.52
C ASN A 140 -17.41 -0.63 -12.02
N GLU A 141 -16.07 -0.59 -12.02
CA GLU A 141 -15.35 0.32 -12.92
C GLU A 141 -14.35 -0.47 -13.78
N LYS A 142 -14.84 -1.57 -14.37
CA LYS A 142 -14.20 -2.27 -15.51
C LYS A 142 -15.19 -2.76 -16.57
N ARG A 143 -16.40 -2.19 -16.62
CA ARG A 143 -17.38 -2.49 -17.68
C ARG A 143 -18.06 -1.21 -18.13
N ASP A 144 -17.33 -0.38 -18.86
CA ASP A 144 -17.87 0.47 -19.92
C ASP A 144 -16.72 1.06 -20.76
N MET A 145 -16.04 0.19 -21.50
CA MET A 145 -15.53 0.58 -22.81
C MET A 145 -15.94 -0.52 -23.79
N SER A 146 -17.03 -0.22 -24.47
CA SER A 146 -17.60 -0.98 -25.57
C SER A 146 -16.55 -1.21 -26.68
N PRO A 147 -16.45 -2.43 -27.24
CA PRO A 147 -15.64 -2.71 -28.41
C PRO A 147 -16.43 -2.37 -29.65
N ASN A 148 -16.40 -1.11 -30.10
CA ASN A 148 -16.87 -0.82 -31.45
C ASN A 148 -16.27 0.45 -32.05
N GLU A 149 -15.03 0.36 -32.55
CA GLU A 149 -14.66 1.09 -33.76
C GLU A 149 -13.88 0.13 -34.67
N THR A 150 -14.55 -0.32 -35.73
CA THR A 150 -13.94 -1.04 -36.84
C THR A 150 -13.15 -0.04 -37.69
N PRO A 151 -11.94 -0.37 -38.16
CA PRO A 151 -11.09 0.55 -38.91
C PRO A 151 -11.53 0.59 -40.39
N THR A 152 -11.68 1.78 -40.97
CA THR A 152 -11.76 1.93 -42.43
C THR A 152 -11.06 3.20 -42.88
N ALA A 153 -9.93 2.96 -43.57
CA ALA A 153 -9.34 3.75 -44.67
C ALA A 153 -8.91 5.21 -44.36
N ALA A 154 -7.75 5.72 -44.78
CA ALA A 154 -6.79 5.31 -45.79
C ALA A 154 -5.43 6.00 -45.50
N LEU A 155 -4.34 5.39 -45.99
CA LEU A 155 -3.05 6.07 -46.19
C LEU A 155 -3.21 7.28 -47.13
N PRO A 156 -2.34 8.30 -47.00
CA PRO A 156 -1.31 8.39 -48.01
C PRO A 156 0.11 8.64 -47.46
N GLU A 157 1.01 7.87 -48.05
CA GLU A 157 2.28 8.30 -48.63
C GLU A 157 3.41 8.82 -47.71
N THR A 158 4.39 7.94 -47.59
CA THR A 158 5.79 8.12 -47.26
C THR A 158 6.42 9.44 -47.74
N LYS A 159 7.10 10.14 -46.82
CA LYS A 159 8.35 10.85 -47.14
C LYS A 159 9.41 10.61 -46.06
N ASN A 160 10.41 9.83 -46.47
CA ASN A 160 11.75 9.70 -45.91
C ASN A 160 12.26 11.03 -45.30
N LEU A 161 12.68 10.98 -44.04
CA LEU A 161 13.65 11.93 -43.48
C LEU A 161 14.82 11.11 -42.94
N GLN A 162 15.78 10.87 -43.83
CA GLN A 162 17.11 10.43 -43.48
C GLN A 162 17.83 11.52 -42.66
N PRO A 163 18.77 11.15 -41.78
CA PRO A 163 19.63 12.10 -41.08
C PRO A 163 20.43 12.93 -42.09
N ARG A 164 20.41 14.26 -41.92
CA ARG A 164 21.18 15.19 -42.76
C ARG A 164 22.68 14.99 -42.48
N VAL A 165 23.43 14.52 -43.47
CA VAL A 165 24.90 14.42 -43.46
C VAL A 165 25.46 15.50 -44.37
N ASN A 166 26.47 16.25 -43.91
CA ASN A 166 27.16 17.26 -44.73
C ASN A 166 28.33 16.62 -45.52
N ALA A 167 28.72 17.30 -46.61
CA ALA A 167 29.56 16.76 -47.69
C ALA A 167 31.03 16.45 -47.35
N ASP A 168 31.46 16.53 -46.09
CA ASP A 168 32.85 16.26 -45.67
C ASP A 168 32.99 15.15 -44.60
N GLY A 169 31.94 14.35 -44.35
CA GLY A 169 32.10 13.06 -43.66
C GLY A 169 32.62 13.10 -42.21
N MET A 170 32.37 14.17 -41.46
CA MET A 170 32.62 14.23 -40.00
C MET A 170 31.31 14.37 -39.21
N GLU A 171 31.18 13.51 -38.20
CA GLU A 171 30.10 13.51 -37.20
C GLU A 171 30.19 14.78 -36.33
N LEU A 172 29.07 15.50 -36.19
CA LEU A 172 28.97 16.67 -35.32
C LEU A 172 28.91 16.22 -33.85
N VAL A 173 30.10 16.13 -33.25
CA VAL A 173 30.31 16.01 -31.80
C VAL A 173 29.75 17.26 -31.10
N SER A 174 28.80 17.06 -30.18
CA SER A 174 28.29 18.14 -29.33
C SER A 174 29.32 18.49 -28.25
N PRO A 175 29.51 19.78 -27.87
CA PRO A 175 30.65 20.20 -27.05
C PRO A 175 30.60 19.67 -25.61
N THR A 176 31.73 19.12 -25.17
CA THR A 176 32.17 18.93 -23.79
C THR A 176 32.18 20.24 -23.00
N ASP A 177 31.82 20.20 -21.71
CA ASP A 177 32.54 20.97 -20.70
C ASP A 177 32.74 20.13 -19.40
N PRO A 178 33.90 20.23 -18.73
CA PRO A 178 34.43 19.22 -17.80
C PRO A 178 34.29 19.63 -16.33
N SER A 179 34.09 18.66 -15.44
CA SER A 179 34.93 18.53 -14.23
C SER A 179 34.59 17.30 -13.41
N VAL A 180 35.67 16.67 -12.97
CA VAL A 180 35.77 15.37 -12.33
C VAL A 180 36.27 15.58 -10.89
N HIS A 181 35.53 15.02 -9.92
CA HIS A 181 35.94 14.44 -8.61
C HIS A 181 36.56 15.31 -7.48
N PRO A 182 36.72 14.80 -6.22
CA PRO A 182 36.28 13.52 -5.64
C PRO A 182 35.57 13.59 -4.26
N ALA A 183 35.15 12.42 -3.81
CA ALA A 183 34.72 12.04 -2.47
C ALA A 183 35.57 12.61 -1.32
N ARG A 184 34.92 12.95 -0.20
CA ARG A 184 35.57 13.12 1.10
C ARG A 184 34.77 12.46 2.23
N ARG A 185 35.39 11.47 2.86
CA ARG A 185 35.01 10.95 4.20
C ARG A 185 35.01 12.10 5.20
N ARG A 186 34.09 12.06 6.17
CA ARG A 186 34.40 12.41 7.55
C ARG A 186 33.58 11.58 8.54
N THR A 187 34.34 10.96 9.43
CA THR A 187 33.99 10.36 10.70
C THR A 187 33.81 11.43 11.77
N SER A 188 33.13 10.99 12.85
CA SER A 188 32.88 11.63 14.16
C SER A 188 31.70 12.57 14.25
#